data_AF-A0A2E6XWI8-F1
#
_entry.id   AF-A0A2E6XWI8-F1
#
_cell.length_a   1.000
_cell.length_b   1.000
_cell.length_c   1.000
_cell.angle_alpha   90.00
_cell.angle_beta   90.00
_cell.angle_gamma   90.00
#
_symmetry.space_group_name_H-M   'P 1'
#
loop_
_entity.id
_entity.type
_entity.pdbx_description
1 polymer ?
#
loop_
_entity_poly.entity_id
_entity_poly.type
_entity_poly.pdbx_seq_one_letter_code
_entity_poly.pdbx_strand_id
1 'polypeptide(L)' 'MKKNTLKIEPRYIIDSSGNRKEVILDISTFEKMLEYLEDSYFAKEAEQILKEEDFVDFEEANKDIVKK' A
#
# COMPACT_ATOMS: atom_id res chain seq x y z
N MET A 1 17.32 -4.20 1.27
CA MET A 1 16.01 -3.99 1.93
C MET A 1 15.63 -5.26 2.65
N LYS A 2 15.38 -5.22 3.98
CA LYS A 2 14.91 -6.41 4.70
C LYS A 2 13.53 -6.76 4.13
N LYS A 3 13.37 -7.97 3.59
CA LYS A 3 12.04 -8.50 3.28
C LYS A 3 11.33 -8.66 4.62
N ASN A 4 10.47 -7.69 4.97
CA ASN A 4 9.47 -7.89 6.01
C ASN A 4 8.46 -8.89 5.44
N THR A 5 8.80 -10.18 5.50
CA THR A 5 7.83 -11.23 5.28
C THR A 5 6.83 -11.15 6.42
N LEU A 6 5.68 -10.53 6.15
CA LEU A 6 4.50 -10.61 6.98
C LEU A 6 4.21 -12.09 7.26
N LYS A 7 4.55 -12.56 8.47
CA LYS A 7 4.10 -13.87 8.95
C LYS A 7 2.64 -13.73 9.34
N ILE A 8 1.75 -14.02 8.39
CA ILE A 8 0.31 -14.03 8.62
C ILE A 8 -0.10 -15.47 8.88
N GLU A 9 -0.77 -15.70 10.02
CA GLU A 9 -1.39 -16.98 10.35
C GLU A 9 -2.92 -16.81 10.36
N PRO A 10 -3.56 -16.78 9.18
CA PRO A 10 -4.98 -16.50 9.08
C PRO A 10 -5.79 -17.70 9.54
N ARG A 11 -6.85 -17.44 10.31
CA ARG A 11 -7.86 -18.45 10.64
C ARG A 11 -9.03 -18.32 9.68
N TYR A 12 -9.65 -19.43 9.30
CA TYR A 12 -10.76 -19.43 8.35
C TYR A 12 -12.02 -20.00 8.98
N ILE A 13 -13.17 -19.43 8.62
CA ILE A 13 -14.48 -20.03 8.84
C ILE A 13 -14.83 -20.81 7.57
N ILE A 14 -15.15 -22.09 7.75
CA ILE A 14 -15.48 -23.01 6.66
C ILE A 14 -16.98 -23.36 6.69
N ASP A 15 -17.57 -23.57 5.51
CA ASP A 15 -18.94 -24.07 5.40
C ASP A 15 -19.02 -25.60 5.59
N SER A 16 -20.24 -26.14 5.58
CA SER A 16 -20.49 -27.58 5.73
C SER A 16 -19.92 -28.44 4.59
N SER A 17 -19.54 -27.82 3.47
CA SER A 17 -18.86 -28.48 2.35
C SER A 17 -17.33 -28.35 2.44
N GLY A 18 -16.81 -27.70 3.48
CA GLY A 18 -15.38 -27.49 3.70
C GLY A 18 -14.79 -26.31 2.93
N ASN A 19 -15.62 -25.48 2.28
CA ASN A 19 -15.13 -24.30 1.56
C ASN A 19 -14.93 -23.13 2.53
N ARG A 20 -13.85 -22.37 2.34
CA ARG A 20 -13.57 -21.15 3.12
C ARG A 20 -14.56 -20.06 2.73
N LYS A 21 -15.30 -19.52 3.71
CA LYS A 21 -16.25 -18.42 3.52
C LYS A 21 -15.74 -17.09 4.05
N GLU A 22 -15.06 -17.13 5.20
CA GLU A 22 -14.58 -15.93 5.87
C GLU A 22 -13.16 -16.17 6.41
N VAL A 23 -12.44 -15.07 6.62
CA VAL A 23 -11.10 -15.06 7.23
C VAL A 23 -11.13 -14.21 8.50
N ILE A 24 -10.55 -14.73 9.56
CA ILE A 24 -10.34 -14.05 10.83
C ILE A 24 -8.87 -13.62 10.87
N LEU A 25 -8.67 -12.31 10.94
CA LEU A 25 -7.37 -11.67 11.09
C LEU A 25 -7.35 -10.88 12.40
N ASP A 26 -6.19 -10.79 13.02
CA ASP A 26 -5.99 -9.74 14.02
C ASP A 26 -5.94 -8.37 13.32
N ILE A 27 -6.37 -7.34 14.04
CA ILE A 27 -6.48 -5.98 13.50
C ILE A 27 -5.14 -5.49 12.96
N SER A 28 -4.04 -5.75 13.67
CA SER A 28 -2.71 -5.28 13.27
C SER A 28 -2.23 -5.88 11.94
N THR A 29 -2.60 -7.13 11.68
CA THR A 29 -2.34 -7.78 10.39
C THR A 29 -3.19 -7.16 9.29
N PHE A 30 -4.47 -6.91 9.54
CA PHE A 30 -5.35 -6.28 8.55
C PHE A 30 -4.87 -4.87 8.19
N GLU A 31 -4.51 -4.05 9.16
CA GLU A 31 -3.98 -2.70 8.95
C GLU A 31 -2.69 -2.71 8.12
N LYS A 32 -1.75 -3.61 8.44
CA LYS A 32 -0.52 -3.75 7.65
C LYS A 32 -0.83 -4.15 6.21
N MET A 33 -1.80 -5.04 5.99
CA MET A 33 -2.20 -5.43 4.63
C MET A 33 -2.73 -4.24 3.83
N LEU A 34 -3.47 -3.33 4.48
CA LEU A 34 -3.93 -2.09 3.85
C LEU A 34 -2.77 -1.15 3.53
N GLU A 35 -1.85 -0.94 4.48
CA GLU A 35 -0.66 -0.11 4.28
C GLU A 35 0.17 -0.59 3.08
N TYR A 36 0.43 -1.90 2.99
CA TYR A 36 1.15 -2.46 1.83
C TYR A 36 0.40 -2.27 0.50
N LEU A 37 -0.93 -2.29 0.52
CA LEU A 37 -1.74 -2.07 -0.67
C LEU A 37 -1.66 -0.61 -1.12
N GLU A 38 -1.79 0.35 -0.19
CA GLU A 38 -1.62 1.78 -0.46
C GLU A 38 -0.22 2.07 -1.01
N ASP A 39 0.83 1.59 -0.34
CA ASP A 39 2.21 1.76 -0.79
C ASP A 39 2.41 1.24 -2.21
N SER A 40 1.84 0.06 -2.52
CA SER A 40 1.94 -0.54 -3.85
C SER A 40 1.18 0.26 -4.91
N TYR A 41 0.03 0.82 -4.53
CA TYR A 41 -0.79 1.66 -5.39
C TYR A 41 -0.07 2.97 -5.72
N PHE A 42 0.40 3.69 -4.71
CA PHE A 42 1.13 4.95 -4.89
C PHE A 42 2.47 4.76 -5.59
N ALA A 43 3.18 3.66 -5.33
CA ALA A 43 4.40 3.34 -6.08
C ALA A 43 4.10 3.18 -7.57
N LYS A 44 3.00 2.51 -7.92
CA LYS A 44 2.58 2.34 -9.33
C LYS A 44 2.18 3.67 -9.97
N GLU A 45 1.43 4.51 -9.28
CA GLU A 45 1.07 5.85 -9.79
C GLU A 45 2.32 6.71 -9.99
N ALA A 46 3.25 6.71 -9.03
CA ALA A 46 4.53 7.41 -9.15
C ALA A 46 5.30 6.90 -10.37
N GLU A 47 5.44 5.58 -10.55
CA GLU A 47 6.09 5.02 -11.74
C GLU A 47 5.43 5.43 -13.07
N GLN A 48 4.11 5.66 -13.09
CA GLN A 48 3.41 6.16 -14.27
C GLN A 48 3.71 7.63 -14.53
N ILE A 49 3.63 8.48 -13.50
CA ILE A 49 3.97 9.90 -13.59
C ILE A 49 5.43 10.08 -14.04
N LEU A 50 6.35 9.28 -13.51
CA LEU A 50 7.76 9.31 -13.91
C LEU A 50 7.98 8.98 -15.39
N LYS A 51 7.08 8.21 -16.03
CA LYS A 51 7.15 7.85 -17.46
C LYS A 51 6.52 8.91 -18.36
N GLU A 52 5.65 9.75 -17.83
CA GLU A 52 4.96 10.80 -18.59
C GLU A 52 5.83 12.07 -18.72
N GLU A 53 7.06 12.07 -18.16
CA GLU A 53 8.08 13.13 -18.25
C GLU A 53 7.64 14.55 -17.86
N ASP A 54 6.46 14.74 -17.28
CA ASP A 54 5.97 16.01 -16.74
C ASP A 54 6.56 16.27 -15.34
N PHE A 55 7.88 16.50 -15.30
CA PHE A 55 8.55 16.99 -14.10
C PHE A 55 8.55 18.51 -14.07
N VAL A 56 7.98 19.09 -13.02
CA VAL A 56 8.10 20.53 -12.76
C VAL A 56 9.37 20.76 -11.94
N ASP A 57 10.14 21.80 -12.27
CA ASP A 57 11.32 22.18 -11.51
C ASP A 57 10.95 22.46 -10.05
N PHE A 58 11.72 21.87 -9.12
CA PHE A 58 11.44 21.96 -7.68
C PHE A 58 11.51 23.40 -7.14
N GLU A 59 12.39 24.23 -7.69
CA GLU A 59 12.45 25.66 -7.33
C GLU A 59 11.23 26.41 -7.86
N GLU A 60 10.72 26.04 -9.04
CA GLU A 60 9.52 26.65 -9.61
C GLU A 60 8.24 26.28 -8.86
N ALA A 61 8.08 25.00 -8.49
CA ALA A 61 6.91 24.50 -7.77
C ALA A 61 6.79 25.01 -6.32
N ASN A 62 7.91 25.34 -5.66
CA ASN A 62 7.94 25.74 -4.25
C ASN A 62 8.09 27.25 -4.00
N LYS A 63 8.06 28.09 -5.04
CA LYS A 63 8.16 29.55 -4.93
C LYS A 63 7.16 30.18 -3.95
N ASP A 64 6.00 29.55 -3.74
CA ASP A 64 4.95 30.05 -2.86
C ASP A 64 4.97 29.45 -1.44
N ILE A 65 5.68 28.34 -1.23
CA ILE A 65 5.79 27.66 0.07
C ILE A 65 6.98 28.21 0.88
N VAL A 66 8.05 28.63 0.20
CA VAL A 66 9.31 29.11 0.83
C VAL A 66 9.27 30.61 1.17
N LYS A 67 8.23 31.37 0.75
CA LYS A 67 8.07 32.81 1.05
C LYS A 67 7.41 33.11 2.39
N LYS A 68 7.70 32.36 3.45
CA LYS A 68 7.21 32.65 4.81
C LYS A 68 8.33 32.69 5.83
#